data_AF-A0AAP2UWU2-F1
#
_entry.id   AF-A0AAP2UWU2-F1
#
_cell.length_a   1.000
_cell.length_b   1.000
_cell.length_c   1.000
_cell.angle_alpha   90.00
_cell.angle_beta   90.00
_cell.angle_gamma   90.00
#
_symmetry.space_group_name_H-M   'P 1'
#
loop_
_entity.id
_entity.type
_entity.pdbx_description
1 polymer ?
#
loop_
_entity_poly.entity_id
_entity_poly.type
_entity_poly.pdbx_seq_one_letter_code
_entity_poly.pdbx_strand_id
1 'polypeptide(L)'
;MRSDASWLELLERFERDLDADAHDAAPWDPILKATPLPADLVARANRLVARQQERMAQLRTELAATRAHLDAIGMVPPLREDAAAYVDRDG
;
A
#
# COMPACT_ATOMS: atom_id res chain seq x y z
N MET A 1 9.72 -26.70 -20.48
CA MET A 1 10.16 -27.08 -19.13
C MET A 1 10.92 -25.98 -18.37
N ARG A 2 11.97 -25.33 -18.89
CA ARG A 2 12.60 -24.20 -18.15
C ARG A 2 11.68 -22.97 -18.02
N SER A 3 10.82 -22.71 -19.00
CA SER A 3 9.86 -21.60 -19.00
C SER A 3 8.72 -21.76 -17.99
N ASP A 4 8.25 -22.98 -17.76
CA ASP A 4 7.13 -23.25 -16.84
C ASP A 4 7.57 -23.06 -15.38
N ALA A 5 8.79 -23.48 -15.06
CA ALA A 5 9.42 -23.23 -13.76
C ALA A 5 9.59 -21.73 -13.48
N SER A 6 10.02 -20.93 -14.47
CA SER A 6 10.15 -19.48 -14.28
C SER A 6 8.81 -18.76 -14.05
N TRP A 7 7.73 -19.25 -14.68
CA TRP A 7 6.38 -18.72 -14.42
C TRP A 7 5.88 -19.08 -13.03
N LEU A 8 6.16 -20.31 -12.59
CA LEU A 8 5.79 -20.78 -11.27
C LEU A 8 6.49 -19.96 -10.18
N GLU A 9 7.80 -19.78 -10.28
CA GLU A 9 8.60 -18.97 -9.35
C GLU A 9 8.09 -17.52 -9.26
N LEU A 10 7.69 -16.95 -10.41
CA LEU A 10 7.14 -15.60 -10.48
C LEU A 10 5.78 -15.49 -9.77
N LEU A 11 4.87 -16.43 -10.04
CA LEU A 11 3.55 -16.47 -9.40
C LEU A 11 3.68 -16.73 -7.88
N GLU A 12 4.58 -17.60 -7.46
CA GLU A 12 4.86 -17.86 -6.04
C GLU A 12 5.46 -16.66 -5.33
N ARG A 13 6.35 -15.90 -5.99
CA ARG A 13 6.84 -14.63 -5.46
C ARG A 13 5.69 -13.65 -5.24
N PHE A 14 4.83 -13.45 -6.25
CA PHE A 14 3.70 -12.54 -6.11
C PHE A 14 2.69 -12.95 -5.04
N GLU A 15 2.48 -14.26 -4.86
CA GLU A 15 1.62 -14.77 -3.79
C GLU A 15 2.23 -14.51 -2.41
N ARG A 16 3.55 -14.69 -2.25
CA ARG A 16 4.24 -14.33 -1.01
C ARG A 16 4.18 -12.82 -0.73
N ASP A 17 4.39 -12.00 -1.76
CA ASP A 17 4.37 -10.54 -1.63
C ASP A 17 2.97 -10.02 -1.24
N LEU A 18 1.89 -10.75 -1.56
CA LEU A 18 0.54 -10.44 -1.11
C LEU A 18 0.30 -10.66 0.38
N ASP A 19 0.97 -11.68 0.94
CA ASP A 19 0.81 -12.09 2.33
C ASP A 19 1.87 -11.44 3.25
N ALA A 20 2.92 -10.84 2.67
CA ALA A 20 3.97 -10.12 3.39
C ALA A 20 3.52 -8.71 3.80
N ASP A 21 4.04 -8.25 4.94
CA ASP A 21 3.92 -6.85 5.32
C ASP A 21 4.70 -5.97 4.34
N ALA A 22 4.17 -4.77 4.03
CA ALA A 22 4.74 -3.89 3.01
C ALA A 22 6.20 -3.48 3.27
N HIS A 23 6.68 -3.64 4.51
CA HIS A 23 8.05 -3.37 4.91
C HIS A 23 9.05 -4.45 4.45
N ASP A 24 8.58 -5.68 4.27
CA ASP A 24 9.40 -6.86 3.95
C ASP A 24 9.40 -7.21 2.45
N ALA A 25 8.73 -6.40 1.63
CA ALA A 25 8.67 -6.60 0.19
C ALA A 25 10.05 -6.34 -0.44
N ALA A 26 10.68 -7.41 -0.94
CA ALA A 26 11.95 -7.31 -1.66
C ALA A 26 11.79 -6.44 -2.93
N PRO A 27 12.80 -5.63 -3.32
CA PRO A 27 12.76 -4.81 -4.52
C PRO A 27 12.29 -5.60 -5.74
N TRP A 28 11.24 -5.11 -6.40
CA TRP A 28 10.70 -5.73 -7.59
C TRP A 28 11.66 -5.53 -8.75
N ASP A 29 12.19 -6.63 -9.29
CA ASP A 29 12.90 -6.64 -10.56
C ASP A 29 11.97 -7.24 -11.61
N PRO A 30 11.46 -6.47 -12.58
CA PRO A 30 10.64 -7.01 -13.65
C PRO A 30 11.51 -7.94 -14.49
N ILE A 31 11.42 -9.25 -14.24
CA ILE A 31 12.11 -10.26 -15.05
C ILE A 31 11.50 -10.24 -16.48
N LEU A 32 12.08 -9.37 -17.30
CA LEU A 32 11.86 -9.19 -18.73
C LEU A 32 12.44 -10.40 -19.46
N LYS A 33 11.63 -11.45 -19.60
CA LYS A 33 11.66 -12.46 -20.68
C LYS A 33 10.49 -13.44 -20.51
N ALA A 34 9.28 -12.89 -20.38
CA ALA A 34 8.08 -13.70 -20.25
C ALA A 34 7.77 -14.36 -21.60
N THR A 35 8.15 -15.63 -21.73
CA THR A 35 7.54 -16.53 -22.72
C THR A 35 6.03 -16.59 -22.45
N PRO A 36 5.19 -16.94 -23.44
CA PRO A 36 3.74 -17.02 -23.23
C PRO A 36 3.37 -17.77 -21.95
N LEU A 37 2.36 -17.28 -21.23
CA LEU A 37 1.88 -17.90 -20.00
C LEU A 37 1.35 -19.31 -20.30
N PRO A 38 1.86 -20.37 -19.63
CA PRO A 38 1.36 -21.72 -19.79
C PRO A 38 -0.13 -21.83 -19.46
N ALA A 39 -0.88 -22.59 -20.25
CA ALA A 39 -2.34 -22.66 -20.16
C ALA A 39 -2.85 -23.18 -18.80
N ASP A 40 -2.09 -24.08 -18.19
CA ASP A 40 -2.33 -24.64 -16.85
C ASP A 40 -2.17 -23.59 -15.74
N LEU A 41 -1.39 -22.52 -15.96
CA LEU A 41 -1.17 -21.44 -15.00
C LEU A 41 -2.13 -20.26 -15.15
N VAL A 42 -2.88 -20.17 -16.25
CA VAL A 42 -3.82 -19.06 -16.53
C VAL A 42 -4.83 -18.86 -15.39
N ALA A 43 -5.43 -19.95 -14.90
CA ALA A 43 -6.41 -19.86 -13.82
C ALA A 43 -5.79 -19.34 -12.52
N ARG A 44 -4.54 -19.72 -12.22
CA ARG A 44 -3.80 -19.25 -11.04
C ARG A 44 -3.45 -17.77 -11.17
N ALA A 45 -2.90 -17.37 -12.32
CA ALA A 45 -2.56 -15.98 -12.61
C ALA A 45 -3.79 -15.05 -12.48
N ASN A 46 -4.95 -15.47 -13.02
CA ASN A 46 -6.18 -14.67 -12.92
C ASN A 46 -6.65 -14.49 -11.46
N ARG A 47 -6.58 -15.53 -10.63
CA ARG A 47 -6.91 -15.42 -9.19
C ARG A 47 -5.95 -14.47 -8.47
N LEU A 48 -4.66 -14.58 -8.77
CA LEU A 48 -3.64 -13.70 -8.21
C LEU A 48 -3.87 -12.24 -8.59
N VAL A 49 -4.19 -11.95 -9.86
CA VAL A 49 -4.54 -10.59 -10.32
C VAL A 49 -5.73 -10.05 -9.55
N ALA A 50 -6.79 -10.85 -9.37
CA ALA A 50 -7.96 -10.42 -8.60
C ALA A 50 -7.61 -10.06 -7.16
N ARG A 51 -6.83 -10.91 -6.47
CA ARG A 51 -6.34 -10.64 -5.10
C ARG A 51 -5.48 -9.37 -5.04
N GLN A 52 -4.61 -9.15 -6.01
CA GLN A 52 -3.80 -7.93 -6.09
C GLN A 52 -4.66 -6.67 -6.26
N GLN A 53 -5.70 -6.73 -7.09
CA GLN A 53 -6.64 -5.61 -7.25
C GLN A 53 -7.41 -5.31 -5.97
N GLU A 54 -7.85 -6.34 -5.26
CA GLU A 54 -8.50 -6.19 -3.96
C GLU A 54 -7.56 -5.54 -2.92
N ARG A 55 -6.32 -6.02 -2.81
CA ARG A 55 -5.31 -5.45 -1.92
C ARG A 55 -5.01 -3.99 -2.26
N MET A 56 -4.88 -3.65 -3.54
CA MET A 56 -4.71 -2.27 -3.99
C MET A 56 -5.92 -1.39 -3.66
N ALA A 57 -7.15 -1.91 -3.71
CA ALA A 57 -8.34 -1.18 -3.32
C ALA A 57 -8.33 -0.88 -1.82
N GLN A 58 -7.96 -1.85 -0.98
CA GLN A 58 -7.81 -1.67 0.46
C GLN A 58 -6.76 -0.61 0.81
N LEU A 59 -5.56 -0.71 0.22
CA LEU A 59 -4.47 0.25 0.44
C LEU A 59 -4.85 1.68 0.02
N ARG A 60 -5.65 1.84 -1.05
CA ARG A 60 -6.16 3.17 -1.46
C ARG A 60 -7.10 3.76 -0.42
N THR A 61 -7.97 2.94 0.16
CA THR A 61 -8.87 3.36 1.25
C THR A 61 -8.08 3.76 2.50
N GLU A 62 -7.09 2.95 2.90
CA GLU A 62 -6.20 3.25 4.03
C GLU A 62 -5.42 4.55 3.84
N LEU A 63 -4.90 4.78 2.63
CA LEU A 63 -4.23 6.02 2.26
C LEU A 63 -5.17 7.22 2.34
N ALA A 64 -6.41 7.08 1.87
CA ALA A 64 -7.41 8.14 1.92
C ALA A 64 -7.76 8.51 3.38
N ALA A 65 -7.96 7.51 4.24
CA ALA A 65 -8.22 7.72 5.67
C ALA A 65 -7.03 8.41 6.37
N THR A 66 -5.81 7.96 6.08
CA THR A 66 -4.58 8.56 6.65
C THR A 66 -4.43 10.03 6.24
N ARG A 67 -4.72 10.37 4.98
CA ARG A 67 -4.73 11.78 4.52
C ARG A 67 -5.77 12.61 5.27
N ALA A 68 -6.99 12.10 5.43
CA ALA A 68 -8.03 12.80 6.17
C ALA A 68 -7.64 13.06 7.64
N HIS A 69 -6.92 12.12 8.28
CA HIS A 69 -6.38 12.34 9.63
C HIS A 69 -5.32 13.45 9.67
N LEU A 70 -4.40 13.47 8.70
CA LEU A 70 -3.39 14.53 8.61
C LEU A 70 -4.02 15.90 8.36
N ASP A 71 -5.03 15.98 7.49
CA ASP A 71 -5.79 17.20 7.24
C ASP A 71 -6.49 17.69 8.52
N ALA A 72 -7.10 16.77 9.28
CA ALA A 72 -7.75 17.09 10.55
C ALA A 72 -6.76 17.62 11.61
N ILE A 73 -5.55 17.07 11.69
CA ILE A 73 -4.50 17.58 12.58
C ILE A 73 -4.10 19.01 12.18
N GLY A 74 -3.99 19.30 10.88
CA GLY A 74 -3.69 20.64 10.38
C GLY A 74 -4.75 21.69 10.72
N MET A 75 -5.99 21.27 10.98
CA MET A 75 -7.09 22.15 11.38
C MET A 75 -7.10 22.47 12.87
N VAL A 76 -6.30 21.79 13.69
CA VAL A 76 -6.17 22.08 15.13
C VAL A 76 -5.47 23.44 15.27
N PRO A 77 -6.14 24.47 15.82
CA PRO A 77 -5.51 25.77 16.01
C PRO A 77 -4.27 25.63 16.89
N PRO A 78 -3.17 26.33 16.59
CA PRO A 78 -2.04 26.37 17.51
C PRO A 78 -2.53 26.93 18.85
N LEU A 79 -2.21 26.21 19.93
CA LEU A 79 -2.45 26.68 21.29
C LEU A 79 -1.63 27.97 21.47
N ARG A 80 -2.27 29.14 21.39
CA ARG A 80 -1.61 30.40 21.78
C ARG A 80 -1.52 30.39 23.29
N GLU A 81 -0.34 30.09 23.82
CA GLU A 81 -0.03 30.15 25.25
C GLU A 81 -0.01 31.61 25.81
N ASP A 82 -0.27 32.62 24.97
CA ASP A 82 -0.15 34.03 25.35
C ASP A 82 -1.47 34.69 25.83
N ALA A 83 -2.54 33.94 26.03
CA ALA A 83 -3.82 34.50 26.51
C ALA A 83 -3.90 34.55 28.05
N ALA A 84 -2.93 35.21 28.68
CA ALA A 84 -3.07 35.76 30.02
C ALA A 84 -2.77 37.27 29.96
N ALA A 85 -3.56 38.00 29.17
CA ALA A 85 -3.61 39.45 29.27
C ALA A 85 -4.28 39.81 30.61
N TYR A 86 -3.46 40.06 31.64
CA TYR A 86 -3.90 40.76 32.84
C TYR A 86 -4.46 42.13 32.40
N VAL A 87 -5.78 42.24 32.37
CA VAL A 87 -6.44 43.55 32.30
C VAL A 87 -6.33 44.13 33.70
N ASP A 88 -5.31 44.96 33.92
CA ASP A 88 -5.28 45.82 35.09
C ASP A 88 -6.41 46.84 34.94
N ARG A 89 -7.40 46.76 35.82
CA ARG A 89 -8.39 47.82 35.98
C ARG A 89 -7.86 48.73 37.07
N ASP A 90 -7.05 49.70 36.68
CA ASP A 90 -6.84 50.88 37.49
C ASP A 90 -8.19 51.62 37.62
N GLY A 91 -8.55 51.92 38.88
CA GLY A 91 -9.82 52.51 39.30
C GLY A 91 -9.95 54.02 39.14
#